data_AF-E6QMJ6-F1
#
_entry.id   AF-E6QMJ6-F1
#
_cell.length_a   1.000
_cell.length_b   1.000
_cell.length_c   1.000
_cell.angle_alpha   90.00
_cell.angle_beta   90.00
_cell.angle_gamma   90.00
#
_symmetry.space_group_name_H-M   'P 1'
#
loop_
_entity.id
_entity.type
_entity.pdbx_description
1 polymer ?
#
loop_
_entity_poly.entity_id
_entity_poly.type
_entity_poly.pdbx_seq_one_letter_code
_entity_poly.pdbx_strand_id
1 'polypeptide(L)'
;MTIPLAILAFFAMALGLLGTPVWPWFTAFLNGQPLHVDFAGFSEPGLLPMMSATTLIVFLGLGIGWRLYVTRRFPRNGDRDVLDRAMPTVFGWLASRLYFDELYQATVLRWYAQLAAISGWLDRCLWGGIVAAVTTGFRGLGRFNKAIDGQWIDGGFDKGCEELTTTGGVLAWMQAGRAPGYLRVLAVGVLALVVLVLLAATVTGQVKL
;
A
#
# COMPACT_ATOMS: atom_id res chain seq x y z
N MET A 1 -15.28 -8.08 38.65
CA MET A 1 -15.16 -6.60 38.63
C MET A 1 -14.74 -6.03 39.99
N THR A 2 -15.32 -6.48 41.11
CA THR A 2 -14.94 -6.04 42.47
C THR A 2 -13.55 -6.47 42.91
N ILE A 3 -13.08 -7.65 42.49
CA ILE A 3 -11.75 -8.18 42.86
C ILE A 3 -10.61 -7.26 42.37
N PRO A 4 -10.52 -6.87 41.08
CA PRO A 4 -9.51 -5.91 40.63
C PRO A 4 -9.55 -4.56 41.37
N LEU A 5 -10.76 -4.02 41.62
CA LEU A 5 -10.94 -2.75 42.35
C LEU A 5 -10.46 -2.85 43.80
N ALA A 6 -10.77 -3.95 44.49
CA ALA A 6 -10.33 -4.19 45.86
C ALA A 6 -8.81 -4.30 45.97
N ILE A 7 -8.18 -5.00 45.01
CA ILE A 7 -6.72 -5.09 44.91
C ILE A 7 -6.12 -3.70 44.70
N LEU A 8 -6.69 -2.88 43.79
CA LEU A 8 -6.20 -1.52 43.54
C LEU A 8 -6.34 -0.62 44.79
N ALA A 9 -7.46 -0.70 45.50
CA ALA A 9 -7.69 0.05 46.73
C ALA A 9 -6.69 -0.33 47.83
N PHE A 10 -6.42 -1.63 48.00
CA PHE A 10 -5.39 -2.11 48.92
C PHE A 10 -4.02 -1.52 48.58
N PHE A 11 -3.61 -1.56 47.32
CA PHE A 11 -2.33 -0.98 46.90
C PHE A 11 -2.28 0.54 47.07
N ALA A 12 -3.37 1.27 46.78
CA ALA A 12 -3.43 2.71 46.98
C ALA A 12 -3.28 3.10 48.47
N MET A 13 -3.91 2.35 49.38
CA MET A 13 -3.75 2.53 50.82
C MET A 13 -2.32 2.19 51.28
N ALA A 14 -1.76 1.07 50.81
CA ALA A 14 -0.40 0.65 51.16
C ALA A 14 0.66 1.65 50.67
N LEU A 15 0.55 2.12 49.42
CA LEU A 15 1.42 3.16 48.85
C LEU A 15 1.31 4.49 49.60
N GLY A 16 0.10 4.87 50.01
CA GLY A 16 -0.11 6.07 50.83
C GLY A 16 0.65 6.00 52.16
N LEU A 17 0.72 4.82 52.77
CA LEU A 17 1.47 4.60 54.02
C LEU A 17 2.99 4.65 53.81
N LEU A 18 3.48 4.02 52.73
CA LEU A 18 4.91 3.98 52.35
C LEU A 18 5.48 5.32 51.86
N GLY A 19 4.62 6.31 51.61
CA GLY A 19 4.98 7.67 51.18
C GLY A 19 4.83 8.73 52.26
N THR A 20 4.60 8.34 53.52
CA THR A 20 4.43 9.30 54.62
C THR A 20 5.77 9.95 55.01
N PRO A 21 5.74 11.17 55.61
CA PRO A 21 6.95 11.82 56.12
C PRO A 21 7.72 10.98 57.16
N VAL A 22 7.04 10.08 57.87
CA VAL A 22 7.63 9.19 58.88
C VAL A 22 8.40 8.03 58.26
N TRP A 23 7.93 7.55 57.11
CA TRP A 23 8.57 6.46 56.38
C TRP A 23 8.68 6.86 54.90
N PRO A 24 9.61 7.77 54.54
CA PRO A 24 9.73 8.32 53.19
C PRO A 24 10.51 7.37 52.27
N TRP A 25 10.12 6.09 52.22
CA TRP A 25 10.87 5.04 51.53
C TRP A 25 11.09 5.35 50.05
N PHE A 26 10.03 5.80 49.36
CA PHE A 26 10.10 6.10 47.93
C PHE A 26 11.04 7.28 47.65
N THR A 27 10.94 8.35 48.44
CA THR A 27 11.79 9.53 48.31
C THR A 27 13.25 9.23 48.64
N ALA A 28 13.50 8.45 49.69
CA ALA A 28 14.85 8.01 50.06
C ALA A 28 15.48 7.13 48.97
N PHE A 29 14.70 6.22 48.36
CA PHE A 29 15.13 5.41 47.22
C PHE A 29 15.51 6.26 46.00
N LEU A 30 14.65 7.22 45.61
CA LEU A 30 14.93 8.12 44.49
C LEU A 30 16.18 8.99 44.71
N ASN A 31 16.41 9.41 45.96
CA ASN A 31 17.50 10.31 46.31
C ASN A 31 18.79 9.58 46.75
N GLY A 32 18.80 8.24 46.72
CA GLY A 32 19.94 7.42 47.16
C GLY A 32 20.33 7.62 48.63
N GLN A 33 19.40 8.08 49.47
CA GLN A 33 19.65 8.37 50.88
C GLN A 33 19.39 7.11 51.74
N PRO A 34 20.07 6.96 52.90
CA PRO A 34 19.75 5.88 53.82
C PRO A 34 18.31 6.05 54.34
N LEU A 35 17.59 4.95 54.47
CA LEU A 35 16.23 4.96 55.02
C LEU A 35 16.30 5.33 56.51
N HIS A 36 15.76 6.50 56.85
CA HIS A 36 15.57 6.91 58.24
C HIS A 36 14.07 6.94 58.52
N VAL A 37 13.67 6.26 59.59
CA VAL A 37 12.30 6.35 60.12
C VAL A 37 12.34 7.41 61.21
N ASP A 38 11.77 8.58 60.93
CA ASP A 38 11.79 9.70 61.87
C ASP A 38 10.37 10.19 62.17
N PHE A 39 9.93 9.99 63.41
CA PHE A 39 8.65 10.49 63.89
C PHE A 39 8.62 12.01 64.04
N ALA A 40 9.79 12.67 64.10
CA ALA A 40 9.90 14.12 64.08
C ALA A 40 9.60 14.73 62.70
N GLY A 41 9.52 13.92 61.64
CA GLY A 41 9.11 14.36 60.29
C GLY A 41 7.71 14.97 60.25
N PHE A 42 6.81 14.62 61.18
CA PHE A 42 5.51 15.30 61.32
C PHE A 42 5.57 16.66 62.02
N SER A 43 6.65 16.92 62.76
CA SER A 43 6.88 18.16 63.52
C SER A 43 7.79 19.16 62.79
N GLU A 44 8.11 18.90 61.52
CA GLU A 44 8.88 19.84 60.71
C GLU A 44 8.20 21.22 60.67
N PRO A 45 8.94 22.31 60.92
CA PRO A 45 8.38 23.65 60.91
C PRO A 45 7.77 23.97 59.53
N GLY A 46 6.46 24.16 59.48
CA GLY A 46 5.73 24.48 58.25
C GLY A 46 4.96 23.32 57.61
N LEU A 47 5.24 22.06 57.99
CA LEU A 47 4.55 20.89 57.43
C LEU A 47 3.08 20.82 57.88
N LEU A 48 2.81 20.94 59.18
CA LEU A 48 1.45 20.98 59.73
C LEU A 48 0.55 22.09 59.16
N PRO A 49 1.00 23.37 59.07
CA PRO A 49 0.17 24.40 58.44
C PRO A 49 -0.07 24.15 56.94
N MET A 50 0.91 23.62 56.18
CA MET A 50 0.71 23.27 54.77
C MET A 50 -0.26 22.11 54.58
N MET A 51 -0.13 21.06 55.38
CA MET A 51 -1.02 19.90 55.34
C MET A 51 -2.45 20.29 55.70
N SER A 52 -2.64 21.05 56.78
CA SER A 52 -3.96 21.49 57.21
C SER A 52 -4.59 22.47 56.22
N ALA A 53 -3.84 23.43 55.67
CA ALA A 53 -4.33 24.34 54.65
C ALA A 53 -4.78 23.59 53.38
N THR A 54 -3.94 22.68 52.86
CA THR A 54 -4.27 21.88 51.67
C THR A 54 -5.50 20.99 51.92
N THR A 55 -5.54 20.33 53.07
CA THR A 55 -6.67 19.49 53.48
C THR A 55 -7.95 20.31 53.55
N LEU A 56 -7.91 21.51 54.15
CA LEU A 56 -9.05 22.41 54.24
C LEU A 56 -9.53 22.86 52.86
N ILE A 57 -8.62 23.21 51.94
CA ILE A 57 -8.96 23.56 50.56
C ILE A 57 -9.66 22.39 49.84
N VAL A 58 -9.15 21.16 50.00
CA VAL A 58 -9.74 19.96 49.41
C VAL A 58 -11.14 19.70 49.98
N PHE A 59 -11.32 19.76 51.29
CA PHE A 59 -12.63 19.60 51.92
C PHE A 59 -13.61 20.71 51.53
N LEU A 60 -13.14 21.94 51.37
CA LEU A 60 -13.94 23.06 50.91
C LEU A 60 -14.39 22.82 49.46
N GLY A 61 -13.49 22.39 48.57
CA GLY A 61 -13.81 22.03 47.19
C GLY A 61 -14.83 20.88 47.10
N LEU A 62 -14.60 19.80 47.85
CA LEU A 62 -15.53 18.67 47.96
C LEU A 62 -16.88 19.11 48.54
N GLY A 63 -16.89 19.98 49.55
CA GLY A 63 -18.10 20.51 50.17
C GLY A 63 -18.92 21.37 49.20
N ILE A 64 -18.26 22.22 48.41
CA ILE A 64 -18.91 22.99 47.34
C ILE A 64 -19.48 22.06 46.28
N GLY A 65 -18.69 21.10 45.78
CA GLY A 65 -19.14 20.14 44.77
C GLY A 65 -20.32 19.29 45.26
N TRP A 66 -20.22 18.78 46.49
CA TRP A 66 -21.30 18.05 47.15
C TRP A 66 -22.56 18.90 47.26
N ARG A 67 -22.47 20.13 47.75
CA ARG A 67 -23.63 21.03 47.90
C ARG A 67 -24.30 21.33 46.55
N LEU A 68 -23.52 21.58 45.50
CA LEU A 68 -24.02 21.88 44.16
C LEU A 68 -24.80 20.70 43.55
N TYR A 69 -24.26 19.48 43.67
CA TYR A 69 -24.80 18.30 43.01
C TYR A 69 -25.76 17.46 43.87
N VAL A 70 -25.69 17.52 45.21
CA VAL A 70 -26.62 16.79 46.09
C VAL A 70 -28.01 17.43 46.12
N THR A 71 -28.08 18.76 45.99
CA THR A 71 -29.32 19.54 46.12
C THR A 71 -30.19 19.46 44.87
N ARG A 72 -29.60 19.13 43.72
CA ARG A 72 -30.29 19.08 42.42
C ARG A 72 -30.22 17.66 41.90
N ARG A 73 -31.36 16.95 41.90
CA ARG A 73 -31.48 15.66 41.20
C ARG A 73 -31.01 15.85 39.76
N PHE A 74 -30.19 14.92 39.28
CA PHE A 74 -29.61 14.91 37.94
C PHE A 74 -30.59 15.48 36.92
N PRO A 75 -30.20 16.49 36.13
CA PRO A 75 -31.07 17.03 35.10
C PRO A 75 -31.53 15.88 34.20
N ARG A 76 -32.85 15.73 34.09
CA ARG A 76 -33.46 14.86 33.07
C ARG A 76 -32.94 15.34 31.72
N ASN A 77 -32.67 14.40 30.82
CA ASN A 77 -32.11 14.64 29.49
C ASN A 77 -32.60 15.98 28.89
N GLY A 78 -31.71 16.96 28.74
CA GLY A 78 -31.98 18.26 28.12
C GLY A 78 -31.87 19.48 29.04
N ASP A 79 -31.84 19.32 30.37
CA ASP A 79 -31.66 20.46 31.27
C ASP A 79 -30.19 20.90 31.36
N ARG A 80 -29.95 22.21 31.21
CA ARG A 80 -28.61 22.81 31.36
C ARG A 80 -28.06 22.63 32.77
N ASP A 81 -26.79 22.24 32.88
CA ASP A 81 -26.05 22.11 34.14
C ASP A 81 -26.10 23.42 34.95
N VAL A 82 -26.02 23.31 36.28
CA VAL A 82 -25.95 24.45 37.20
C VAL A 82 -24.76 25.35 36.86
N LEU A 83 -23.62 24.76 36.50
CA LEU A 83 -22.42 25.49 36.09
C LEU A 83 -22.59 26.17 34.72
N ASP A 84 -23.28 25.53 33.79
CA ASP A 84 -23.61 26.11 32.48
C ASP A 84 -24.50 27.35 32.61
N ARG A 85 -25.44 27.35 33.56
CA ARG A 85 -26.28 28.53 33.85
C ARG A 85 -25.52 29.65 34.55
N ALA A 86 -24.60 29.31 35.45
CA ALA A 86 -23.84 30.30 36.22
C ALA A 86 -22.71 30.96 35.41
N MET A 87 -21.99 30.16 34.59
CA MET A 87 -20.82 30.59 33.83
C MET A 87 -20.79 29.91 32.46
N PRO A 88 -21.68 30.30 31.52
CA PRO A 88 -21.85 29.59 30.25
C PRO A 88 -20.60 29.62 29.36
N THR A 89 -19.81 30.69 29.41
CA THR A 89 -18.60 30.84 28.60
C THR A 89 -17.48 29.90 29.07
N VAL A 90 -17.15 29.95 30.37
CA VAL A 90 -16.09 29.13 30.97
C VAL A 90 -16.48 27.66 30.96
N PHE A 91 -17.74 27.34 31.29
CA PHE A 91 -18.27 25.99 31.21
C PHE A 91 -18.25 25.47 29.77
N GLY A 92 -18.67 26.28 28.80
CA GLY A 92 -18.64 25.92 27.39
C GLY A 92 -17.23 25.53 26.90
N TRP A 93 -16.20 26.30 27.28
CA TRP A 93 -14.81 25.99 26.94
C TRP A 93 -14.32 24.71 27.62
N LEU A 94 -14.60 24.52 28.92
CA LEU A 94 -14.20 23.32 29.65
C LEU A 94 -14.96 22.07 29.15
N ALA A 95 -16.24 22.21 28.81
CA ALA A 95 -17.08 21.16 28.27
C ALA A 95 -16.62 20.70 26.89
N SER A 96 -16.10 21.62 26.05
CA SER A 96 -15.47 21.30 24.76
C SER A 96 -13.99 20.93 24.89
N ARG A 97 -13.51 20.53 26.08
CA ARG A 97 -12.09 20.14 26.31
C ARG A 97 -11.11 21.23 25.86
N LEU A 98 -11.48 22.49 26.06
CA LEU A 98 -10.75 23.69 25.65
C LEU A 98 -10.49 23.80 24.14
N TYR A 99 -11.28 23.11 23.32
CA TYR A 99 -11.15 23.04 21.87
C TYR A 99 -9.82 22.46 21.35
N PHE A 100 -9.09 21.70 22.18
CA PHE A 100 -7.82 21.08 21.76
C PHE A 100 -8.03 20.06 20.64
N ASP A 101 -9.11 19.28 20.70
CA ASP A 101 -9.43 18.26 19.71
C ASP A 101 -9.72 18.91 18.34
N GLU A 102 -10.51 19.99 18.32
CA GLU A 102 -10.86 20.74 17.11
C GLU A 102 -9.66 21.47 16.53
N LEU A 103 -8.81 22.07 17.39
CA LEU A 103 -7.57 22.70 16.95
C LEU A 103 -6.63 21.68 16.32
N TYR A 104 -6.46 20.51 16.95
CA TYR A 104 -5.63 19.43 16.42
C TYR A 104 -6.17 18.90 15.09
N GLN A 105 -7.48 18.74 14.98
CA GLN A 105 -8.14 18.31 13.74
C GLN A 105 -7.96 19.34 12.62
N ALA A 106 -8.14 20.63 12.92
CA ALA A 106 -8.03 21.72 11.95
C ALA A 106 -6.59 22.00 11.51
N THR A 107 -5.60 21.66 12.34
CA THR A 107 -4.18 21.92 12.06
C THR A 107 -3.51 20.65 11.57
N VAL A 108 -3.11 19.78 12.50
CA VAL A 108 -2.30 18.59 12.26
C VAL A 108 -3.04 17.62 11.34
N LEU A 109 -4.27 17.24 11.70
CA LEU A 109 -4.96 16.18 10.96
C LEU A 109 -5.32 16.62 9.54
N ARG A 110 -5.80 17.86 9.37
CA ARG A 110 -6.10 18.44 8.05
C ARG A 110 -4.85 18.53 7.18
N TRP A 111 -3.72 18.96 7.75
CA TRP A 111 -2.44 19.01 7.04
C TRP A 111 -1.99 17.62 6.60
N TYR A 112 -2.03 16.62 7.48
CA TYR A 112 -1.68 15.23 7.14
C TYR A 112 -2.60 14.64 6.08
N ALA A 113 -3.91 14.94 6.13
CA ALA A 113 -4.86 14.49 5.12
C ALA A 113 -4.52 15.06 3.73
N GLN A 114 -4.09 16.32 3.64
CA GLN A 114 -3.64 16.93 2.40
C GLN A 114 -2.36 16.26 1.87
N LEU A 115 -1.38 16.01 2.74
CA LEU A 115 -0.16 15.28 2.35
C LEU A 115 -0.47 13.86 1.86
N ALA A 116 -1.38 13.15 2.52
CA ALA A 116 -1.82 11.83 2.10
C ALA A 116 -2.51 11.88 0.73
N ALA A 117 -3.33 12.90 0.47
CA ALA A 117 -3.96 13.11 -0.83
C ALA A 117 -2.93 13.38 -1.94
N ILE A 118 -1.92 14.22 -1.66
CA ILE A 118 -0.81 14.49 -2.59
C ILE A 118 0.00 13.23 -2.87
N SER A 119 0.35 12.47 -1.83
CA SER A 119 1.07 11.21 -1.98
C SER A 119 0.28 10.19 -2.81
N GLY A 120 -1.03 10.05 -2.56
CA GLY A 120 -1.89 9.17 -3.35
C GLY A 120 -2.08 9.64 -4.80
N TRP A 121 -2.08 10.96 -5.05
CA TRP A 121 -2.09 11.50 -6.41
C TRP A 121 -0.78 11.18 -7.14
N LEU A 122 0.36 11.41 -6.49
CA LEU A 122 1.69 11.11 -7.06
C LEU A 122 1.80 9.63 -7.41
N ASP A 123 1.33 8.74 -6.54
CA ASP A 123 1.36 7.30 -6.80
C ASP A 123 0.53 6.89 -8.02
N ARG A 124 -0.72 7.36 -8.11
CA ARG A 124 -1.59 7.03 -9.24
C ARG A 124 -1.13 7.66 -10.55
N CYS A 125 -0.70 8.92 -10.52
CA CYS A 125 -0.34 9.66 -11.73
C CYS A 125 1.08 9.38 -12.20
N LEU A 126 2.07 9.46 -11.30
CA LEU A 126 3.48 9.27 -11.66
C LEU A 126 3.81 7.79 -11.77
N TRP A 127 3.65 7.02 -10.69
CA TRP A 127 4.03 5.60 -10.69
C TRP A 127 3.10 4.77 -11.56
N GLY A 128 1.78 4.97 -11.41
CA GLY A 128 0.79 4.35 -12.28
C GLY A 128 0.99 4.69 -13.75
N GLY A 129 1.30 5.96 -14.05
CA GLY A 129 1.62 6.41 -15.41
C GLY A 129 2.85 5.74 -16.01
N ILE A 130 3.95 5.65 -15.25
CA ILE A 130 5.18 4.98 -15.66
C ILE A 130 4.90 3.50 -15.98
N VAL A 131 4.22 2.78 -15.09
CA VAL A 131 3.91 1.36 -15.29
C VAL A 131 3.02 1.15 -16.52
N ALA A 132 2.02 2.02 -16.72
CA ALA A 132 1.15 1.96 -17.88
C ALA A 132 1.92 2.22 -19.19
N ALA A 133 2.83 3.19 -19.19
CA ALA A 133 3.69 3.51 -20.33
C ALA A 133 4.59 2.33 -20.70
N VAL A 134 5.27 1.74 -19.71
CA VAL A 134 6.12 0.55 -19.90
C VAL A 134 5.31 -0.62 -20.45
N THR A 135 4.16 -0.92 -19.84
CA THR A 135 3.29 -2.02 -20.27
C THR A 135 2.79 -1.82 -21.69
N THR A 136 2.38 -0.59 -22.04
CA THR A 136 1.91 -0.26 -23.39
C THR A 136 3.05 -0.35 -24.40
N GLY A 137 4.26 0.09 -24.03
CA GLY A 137 5.47 -0.04 -24.82
C GLY A 137 5.79 -1.49 -25.15
N PHE A 138 5.86 -2.37 -24.14
CA PHE A 138 6.12 -3.80 -24.34
C PHE A 138 5.03 -4.49 -25.16
N ARG A 139 3.75 -4.15 -24.94
CA ARG A 139 2.65 -4.66 -25.77
C ARG A 139 2.78 -4.20 -27.23
N GLY A 140 3.20 -2.96 -27.46
CA GLY A 140 3.48 -2.42 -28.79
C GLY A 140 4.61 -3.19 -29.49
N LEU A 141 5.73 -3.38 -28.80
CA LEU A 141 6.86 -4.19 -29.27
C LEU A 141 6.45 -5.63 -29.59
N GLY A 142 5.64 -6.27 -28.73
CA GLY A 142 5.15 -7.63 -28.98
C GLY A 142 4.24 -7.71 -30.21
N ARG A 143 3.35 -6.74 -30.41
CA ARG A 143 2.53 -6.66 -31.64
C ARG A 143 3.38 -6.44 -32.88
N PHE A 144 4.39 -5.59 -32.79
CA PHE A 144 5.32 -5.35 -33.89
C PHE A 144 6.09 -6.62 -34.25
N ASN A 145 6.63 -7.33 -33.26
CA ASN A 145 7.30 -8.61 -33.47
C ASN A 145 6.38 -9.63 -34.13
N LYS A 146 5.13 -9.76 -33.64
CA LYS A 146 4.12 -10.64 -34.22
C LYS A 146 3.75 -10.27 -35.66
N ALA A 147 3.71 -8.98 -35.98
CA ALA A 147 3.42 -8.51 -37.33
C ALA A 147 4.55 -8.87 -38.30
N ILE A 148 5.81 -8.73 -37.89
CA ILE A 148 6.97 -9.16 -38.68
C ILE A 148 6.91 -10.66 -38.92
N ASP A 149 6.73 -11.44 -37.85
CA ASP A 149 6.71 -12.91 -37.92
C ASP A 149 5.63 -13.41 -38.89
N GLY A 150 4.39 -12.95 -38.72
CA GLY A 150 3.27 -13.41 -39.55
C GLY A 150 3.31 -12.93 -41.01
N GLN A 151 3.82 -11.73 -41.29
CA GLN A 151 3.80 -11.20 -42.66
C GLN A 151 5.05 -11.55 -43.47
N TRP A 152 6.21 -11.59 -42.83
CA TRP A 152 7.48 -11.78 -43.51
C TRP A 152 8.03 -13.19 -43.41
N ILE A 153 7.96 -13.79 -42.22
CA ILE A 153 8.55 -15.11 -41.98
C ILE A 153 7.57 -16.18 -42.42
N ASP A 154 6.42 -16.30 -41.76
CA ASP A 154 5.42 -17.34 -42.07
C ASP A 154 4.85 -17.15 -43.49
N GLY A 155 4.43 -15.92 -43.83
CA GLY A 155 3.88 -15.63 -45.16
C GLY A 155 4.87 -15.81 -46.31
N GLY A 156 6.18 -15.67 -46.06
CA GLY A 156 7.22 -15.95 -47.05
C GLY A 156 7.52 -17.44 -47.14
N PHE A 157 7.59 -18.12 -45.99
CA PHE A 157 7.90 -19.54 -45.90
C PHE A 157 6.77 -20.42 -46.47
N ASP A 158 5.52 -20.14 -46.10
CA ASP A 158 4.35 -20.88 -46.59
C ASP A 158 4.19 -20.77 -48.10
N LYS A 159 4.36 -19.56 -48.67
CA LYS A 159 4.36 -19.35 -50.12
C LYS A 159 5.48 -20.13 -50.81
N GLY A 160 6.67 -20.15 -50.21
CA GLY A 160 7.79 -20.94 -50.72
C GLY A 160 7.48 -22.43 -50.72
N CYS A 161 6.93 -22.97 -49.63
CA CYS A 161 6.50 -24.36 -49.55
C CYS A 161 5.36 -24.70 -50.52
N GLU A 162 4.39 -23.81 -50.69
CA GLU A 162 3.28 -23.99 -51.64
C GLU A 162 3.77 -23.99 -53.09
N GLU A 163 4.69 -23.09 -53.46
CA GLU A 163 5.26 -23.05 -54.80
C GLU A 163 6.12 -24.29 -55.10
N LEU A 164 6.91 -24.75 -54.12
CA LEU A 164 7.71 -25.97 -54.21
C LEU A 164 6.86 -27.24 -54.31
N THR A 165 5.79 -27.35 -53.52
CA THR A 165 4.86 -28.49 -53.60
C THR A 165 4.08 -28.50 -54.91
N THR A 166 3.69 -27.33 -55.42
CA THR A 166 3.03 -27.20 -56.73
C THR A 166 3.95 -27.63 -57.87
N THR A 167 5.20 -27.16 -57.89
CA THR A 167 6.20 -27.59 -58.89
C THR A 167 6.52 -29.08 -58.77
N GLY A 168 6.68 -29.60 -57.53
CA GLY A 168 6.87 -31.03 -57.28
C GLY A 168 5.69 -31.89 -57.75
N GLY A 169 4.45 -31.43 -57.55
CA GLY A 169 3.23 -32.10 -58.02
C GLY A 169 3.14 -32.17 -59.54
N VAL A 170 3.52 -31.10 -60.24
CA VAL A 170 3.60 -31.08 -61.71
C VAL A 170 4.67 -32.07 -62.21
N LEU A 171 5.84 -32.09 -61.57
CA LEU A 171 6.91 -33.05 -61.89
C LEU A 171 6.46 -34.50 -61.66
N ALA A 172 5.81 -34.77 -60.53
CA ALA A 172 5.30 -36.09 -60.18
C ALA A 172 4.21 -36.56 -61.18
N TRP A 173 3.34 -35.65 -61.62
CA TRP A 173 2.35 -35.94 -62.66
C TRP A 173 2.99 -36.28 -64.01
N MET A 174 4.04 -35.55 -64.40
CA MET A 174 4.83 -35.87 -65.61
C MET A 174 5.51 -37.25 -65.50
N GLN A 175 5.82 -37.68 -64.27
CA GLN A 175 6.44 -38.97 -63.96
C GLN A 175 5.42 -40.06 -63.60
N ALA A 176 4.12 -39.85 -63.78
CA ALA A 176 3.09 -40.83 -63.42
C ALA A 176 3.00 -42.01 -64.43
N GLY A 177 3.96 -42.92 -64.34
CA GLY A 177 3.75 -44.37 -64.35
C GLY A 177 3.36 -45.10 -65.64
N ARG A 178 3.25 -44.43 -66.80
CA ARG A 178 2.90 -45.13 -68.06
C ARG A 178 4.15 -45.42 -68.90
N ALA A 179 4.55 -46.70 -68.99
CA ALA A 179 5.69 -47.16 -69.79
C ALA A 179 5.76 -46.62 -71.25
N PRO A 180 4.64 -46.48 -72.00
CA PRO A 180 4.67 -45.87 -73.33
C PRO A 180 4.96 -44.36 -73.32
N GLY A 181 4.65 -43.68 -72.21
CA GLY A 181 4.89 -42.25 -72.03
C GLY A 181 6.38 -41.92 -71.95
N TYR A 182 7.15 -42.70 -71.19
CA TYR A 182 8.60 -42.49 -71.06
C TYR A 182 9.34 -42.67 -72.40
N LEU A 183 8.96 -43.68 -73.20
CA LEU A 183 9.57 -43.90 -74.51
C LEU A 183 9.28 -42.75 -75.48
N ARG A 184 8.08 -42.14 -75.43
CA ARG A 184 7.76 -40.96 -76.24
C ARG A 184 8.54 -39.73 -75.80
N VAL A 185 8.62 -39.48 -74.49
CA VAL A 185 9.40 -38.35 -73.95
C VAL A 185 10.88 -38.51 -74.29
N LEU A 186 11.42 -39.71 -74.17
CA LEU A 186 12.82 -40.00 -74.53
C LEU A 186 13.06 -39.85 -76.03
N ALA A 187 12.16 -40.32 -76.89
CA ALA A 187 12.25 -40.15 -78.34
C ALA A 187 12.19 -38.66 -78.74
N VAL A 188 11.26 -37.88 -78.17
CA VAL A 188 11.17 -36.42 -78.39
C VAL A 188 12.42 -35.72 -77.85
N GLY A 189 12.91 -36.13 -76.68
CA GLY A 189 14.13 -35.60 -76.07
C GLY A 189 15.35 -35.82 -76.95
N VAL A 190 15.55 -37.03 -77.46
CA VAL A 190 16.63 -37.35 -78.41
C VAL A 190 16.50 -36.55 -79.70
N LEU A 191 15.29 -36.45 -80.25
CA LEU A 191 15.04 -35.70 -81.48
C LEU A 191 15.30 -34.19 -81.29
N ALA A 192 14.89 -33.63 -80.15
CA ALA A 192 15.20 -32.24 -79.78
C ALA A 192 16.71 -32.04 -79.57
N LEU A 193 17.41 -33.00 -78.95
CA LEU A 193 18.85 -32.93 -78.74
C LEU A 193 19.62 -33.02 -80.07
N VAL A 194 19.17 -33.87 -80.99
CA VAL A 194 19.70 -33.94 -82.37
C VAL A 194 19.47 -32.63 -83.11
N VAL A 195 18.27 -32.05 -83.03
CA VAL A 195 17.97 -30.74 -83.64
C VAL A 195 18.84 -29.64 -83.01
N LEU A 196 19.02 -29.64 -81.69
CA LEU A 196 19.82 -28.65 -80.98
C LEU A 196 21.32 -28.81 -81.30
N VAL A 197 21.82 -30.03 -81.43
CA VAL A 197 23.19 -30.32 -81.87
C VAL A 197 23.37 -29.94 -83.34
N LEU A 198 22.39 -30.21 -84.21
CA LEU A 198 22.43 -29.78 -85.61
C LEU A 198 22.39 -28.26 -85.72
N LEU A 199 21.53 -27.58 -84.96
CA LEU A 199 21.50 -26.12 -84.87
C LEU A 199 22.83 -25.58 -84.36
N ALA A 200 23.35 -26.13 -83.26
CA ALA A 200 24.66 -25.76 -82.73
C ALA A 200 25.78 -26.02 -83.75
N ALA A 201 25.74 -27.12 -84.50
CA ALA A 201 26.71 -27.48 -85.54
C ALA A 201 26.61 -26.58 -86.79
N THR A 202 25.40 -26.14 -87.16
CA THR A 202 25.20 -25.12 -88.20
C THR A 202 25.69 -23.74 -87.76
N VAL A 203 25.56 -23.41 -86.47
CA VAL A 203 26.07 -22.16 -85.89
C VAL A 203 27.59 -22.18 -85.67
N THR A 204 28.19 -23.35 -85.42
CA THR A 204 29.65 -23.55 -85.26
C THR A 204 30.39 -23.91 -86.56
N GLY A 205 29.68 -23.98 -87.71
CA GLY A 205 30.29 -24.05 -89.03
C GLY A 205 31.04 -25.36 -89.37
N GLN A 206 30.62 -26.50 -88.78
CA GLN A 206 31.31 -27.79 -88.95
C GLN A 206 30.59 -28.81 -89.83
N VAL A 207 29.52 -28.44 -90.56
CA VAL A 207 28.85 -29.35 -91.52
C VAL A 207 28.88 -28.74 -92.92
N LYS A 208 29.82 -29.22 -93.76
CA LYS A 208 29.79 -29.05 -95.22
C LYS A 208 28.92 -30.17 -95.80
N LEU A 209 27.81 -29.81 -96.44
CA LEU A 209 27.19 -30.62 -97.48
C LEU A 209 27.95 -30.40 -98.79
#